data_AF-A0A536SLN9-F1
#
_entry.id   AF-A0A536SLN9-F1
#
_cell.length_a   1.000
_cell.length_b   1.000
_cell.length_c   1.000
_cell.angle_alpha   90.00
_cell.angle_beta   90.00
_cell.angle_gamma   90.00
#
_symmetry.space_group_name_H-M   'P 1'
#
loop_
_entity.id
_entity.type
_entity.pdbx_description
1 polymer ?
#
loop_
_entity_poly.entity_id
_entity_poly.type
_entity_poly.pdbx_seq_one_letter_code
_entity_poly.pdbx_strand_id
1 'polypeptide(L)'
;MQKARFLTAFWALAKPYWVSPQRKKGLALAATVIGLSLAMVWLSVQFNLWNKDFYNALEKKDQAEFFQQLWRFTYLAIGWIIAGVYRLYFQQMLLIEWRAWLNEHFLERWLQDRAYYRLQLIDRGVDNPDQRIADDLRIFVDMTLDMSIGLLSSVVTLISFTAILWSLSGDFAIGGLAIPGYLFWIAVVYAGIGSWLTHAIGRPLISLDFNQQRYEADYRYSLVRLRENSEGVALYRGEALEHANFRERFNHVIGNWWGIMRKRKQLNWFVSFYEQFAIIFPYLVAAPRYFAGEVGMGFIFQTSSALGEVRGALSWFINVYP
;
A
#
# COMPACT_ATOMS: atom_id res chain seq x y z
N MET A 1 -21.28 -4.80 15.60
CA MET A 1 -20.75 -5.87 16.48
C MET A 1 -19.41 -6.49 16.01
N GLN A 2 -19.17 -6.70 14.70
CA GLN A 2 -17.89 -7.25 14.20
C GLN A 2 -16.64 -6.38 14.47
N LYS A 3 -16.71 -5.05 14.33
CA LYS A 3 -15.55 -4.15 14.53
C LYS A 3 -15.00 -4.15 15.96
N ALA A 4 -15.89 -4.17 16.97
CA ALA A 4 -15.49 -4.23 18.37
C ALA A 4 -14.78 -5.57 18.68
N ARG A 5 -15.29 -6.69 18.15
CA ARG A 5 -14.64 -8.01 18.23
C ARG A 5 -13.27 -8.02 17.56
N PHE A 6 -13.10 -7.38 16.41
CA PHE A 6 -11.82 -7.30 15.71
C PHE A 6 -10.75 -6.59 16.55
N LEU A 7 -11.05 -5.40 17.07
CA LEU A 7 -10.07 -4.65 17.87
C LEU A 7 -9.70 -5.39 19.16
N THR A 8 -10.68 -6.01 19.83
CA THR A 8 -10.41 -6.84 21.01
C THR A 8 -9.53 -8.05 20.66
N ALA A 9 -9.81 -8.74 19.55
CA ALA A 9 -9.00 -9.87 19.09
C ALA A 9 -7.58 -9.46 18.68
N PHE A 10 -7.45 -8.35 17.95
CA PHE A 10 -6.15 -7.78 17.58
C PHE A 10 -5.33 -7.44 18.83
N TRP A 11 -5.92 -6.75 19.80
CA TRP A 11 -5.22 -6.42 21.04
C TRP A 11 -4.87 -7.65 21.87
N ALA A 12 -5.68 -8.70 21.84
CA ALA A 12 -5.35 -9.97 22.51
C ALA A 12 -4.10 -10.64 21.91
N LEU A 13 -3.84 -10.46 20.62
CA LEU A 13 -2.65 -10.98 19.93
C LEU A 13 -1.44 -10.04 20.06
N ALA A 14 -1.65 -8.73 19.95
CA ALA A 14 -0.55 -7.76 19.94
C ALA A 14 -0.02 -7.43 21.35
N LYS A 15 -0.92 -7.19 22.31
CA LYS A 15 -0.57 -6.72 23.67
C LYS A 15 0.46 -7.61 24.40
N PRO A 16 0.37 -8.96 24.37
CA PRO A 16 1.21 -9.82 25.20
C PRO A 16 2.71 -9.58 25.02
N TYR A 17 3.16 -9.35 23.80
CA TYR A 17 4.56 -9.06 23.49
C TYR A 17 5.02 -7.73 24.11
N TRP A 18 4.23 -6.67 23.98
CA TRP A 18 4.58 -5.32 24.47
C TRP A 18 4.53 -5.17 25.99
N VAL A 19 3.91 -6.12 26.70
CA VAL A 19 3.91 -6.19 28.17
C VAL A 19 4.86 -7.24 28.73
N SER A 20 5.51 -8.02 27.86
CA SER A 20 6.43 -9.09 28.24
C SER A 20 7.73 -8.55 28.87
N PRO A 21 8.52 -9.40 29.57
CA PRO A 21 9.87 -9.05 30.01
C PRO A 21 10.79 -8.59 28.86
N GLN A 22 10.58 -9.11 27.65
CA GLN A 22 11.35 -8.79 26.45
C GLN A 22 10.99 -7.41 25.83
N ARG A 23 9.93 -6.74 26.33
CA ARG A 23 9.40 -5.47 25.76
C ARG A 23 10.42 -4.37 25.54
N LYS A 24 11.50 -4.30 26.34
CA LYS A 24 12.50 -3.21 26.24
C LYS A 24 13.19 -3.22 24.88
N LYS A 25 13.56 -4.41 24.37
CA LYS A 25 14.21 -4.56 23.08
C LYS A 25 13.24 -4.22 21.95
N GLY A 26 12.02 -4.74 22.01
CA GLY A 26 10.94 -4.42 21.08
C GLY A 26 10.62 -2.94 20.98
N LEU A 27 10.45 -2.28 22.13
CA LEU A 27 10.15 -0.84 22.20
C LEU A 27 11.33 0.00 21.66
N ALA A 28 12.57 -0.38 21.96
CA ALA A 28 13.75 0.31 21.42
C ALA A 28 13.86 0.18 19.89
N LEU A 29 13.59 -1.02 19.34
CA LEU A 29 13.55 -1.24 17.90
C LEU A 29 12.40 -0.47 17.25
N ALA A 30 11.20 -0.52 17.82
CA ALA A 30 10.03 0.22 17.33
C ALA A 30 10.26 1.73 17.34
N ALA A 31 10.80 2.28 18.44
CA ALA A 31 11.15 3.69 18.53
C ALA A 31 12.20 4.09 17.49
N THR A 32 13.22 3.26 17.27
CA THR A 32 14.24 3.48 16.23
C THR A 32 13.61 3.50 14.84
N VAL A 33 12.76 2.52 14.51
CA VAL A 33 12.10 2.45 13.21
C VAL A 33 11.16 3.63 12.98
N ILE A 34 10.40 4.03 14.00
CA ILE A 34 9.56 5.23 13.96
C ILE A 34 10.41 6.48 13.75
N GLY A 35 11.48 6.66 14.54
CA GLY A 35 12.38 7.80 14.42
C GLY A 35 13.00 7.91 13.02
N LEU A 36 13.48 6.79 12.45
CA LEU A 36 14.01 6.76 11.10
C LEU A 36 12.93 7.02 10.03
N SER A 37 11.70 6.53 10.23
CA SER A 37 10.58 6.83 9.33
C SER A 37 10.25 8.32 9.31
N LEU A 38 10.19 8.96 10.48
CA LEU A 38 9.99 10.41 10.60
C LEU A 38 11.17 11.21 10.02
N ALA A 39 12.40 10.73 10.22
CA ALA A 39 13.59 11.34 9.61
C ALA A 39 13.54 11.27 8.08
N MET A 40 13.05 10.17 7.51
CA MET A 40 12.83 10.08 6.06
C MET A 40 11.78 11.09 5.58
N VAL A 41 10.64 11.24 6.26
CA VAL A 41 9.65 12.27 5.89
C VAL A 41 10.24 13.68 5.97
N TRP A 42 11.02 13.97 7.02
CA TRP A 42 11.75 15.23 7.13
C TRP A 42 12.74 15.44 5.97
N LEU A 43 13.48 14.40 5.57
CA LEU A 43 14.37 14.46 4.41
C LEU A 43 13.60 14.69 3.11
N SER A 44 12.41 14.09 2.92
CA SER A 44 11.54 14.40 1.77
C SER A 44 11.18 15.89 1.71
N VAL A 45 10.86 16.50 2.85
CA VAL A 45 10.63 17.96 2.93
C VAL A 45 11.89 18.74 2.56
N GLN A 46 13.07 18.31 3.03
CA GLN A 46 14.33 18.95 2.65
C GLN A 46 14.64 18.82 1.17
N PHE A 47 14.38 17.67 0.56
CA PHE A 47 14.51 17.49 -0.89
C PHE A 47 13.55 18.38 -1.66
N ASN A 48 12.31 18.56 -1.18
CA ASN A 48 11.35 19.47 -1.81
C ASN A 48 11.83 20.92 -1.78
N LEU A 49 12.36 21.40 -0.66
CA LEU A 49 12.94 22.74 -0.54
C LEU A 49 14.20 22.89 -1.41
N TRP A 50 15.10 21.91 -1.35
CA TRP A 50 16.29 21.86 -2.19
C TRP A 50 15.96 21.93 -3.69
N ASN A 51 14.91 21.22 -4.13
CA ASN A 51 14.47 21.19 -5.50
C ASN A 51 14.10 22.60 -6.00
N LYS A 52 13.38 23.38 -5.18
CA LYS A 52 13.08 24.80 -5.45
C LYS A 52 14.35 25.62 -5.67
N ASP A 53 15.28 25.55 -4.72
CA ASP A 53 16.48 26.39 -4.70
C ASP A 53 17.40 26.04 -5.88
N PHE A 54 17.55 24.75 -6.18
CA PHE A 54 18.35 24.24 -7.29
C PHE A 54 17.87 24.75 -8.65
N TYR A 55 16.57 24.65 -8.95
CA TYR A 55 16.05 25.13 -10.24
C TYR A 55 16.03 26.66 -10.33
N ASN A 56 15.84 27.38 -9.23
CA ASN A 56 16.00 28.83 -9.21
C ASN A 56 17.45 29.26 -9.50
N ALA A 57 18.45 28.52 -8.99
CA ALA A 57 19.86 28.77 -9.28
C ALA A 57 20.16 28.57 -10.77
N LEU A 58 19.63 27.50 -11.38
CA LEU A 58 19.77 27.23 -12.81
C LEU A 58 19.11 28.33 -13.67
N GLU A 59 17.89 28.73 -13.33
CA GLU A 59 17.17 29.80 -14.03
C GLU A 59 17.98 31.12 -14.01
N LYS A 60 18.55 31.46 -12.85
CA LYS A 60 19.38 32.66 -12.66
C LYS A 60 20.80 32.52 -13.20
N LYS A 61 21.20 31.33 -13.64
CA LYS A 61 22.58 30.97 -14.02
C LYS A 61 23.59 31.28 -12.90
N ASP A 62 23.18 31.12 -11.65
CA ASP A 62 24.02 31.34 -10.47
C ASP A 62 24.89 30.10 -10.23
N GLN A 63 26.14 30.16 -10.70
CA GLN A 63 27.09 29.06 -10.61
C GLN A 63 27.50 28.77 -9.15
N ALA A 64 27.61 29.80 -8.30
CA ALA A 64 28.03 29.62 -6.92
C ALA A 64 26.94 28.89 -6.12
N GLU A 65 25.69 29.33 -6.26
CA GLU A 65 24.53 28.69 -5.65
C GLU A 65 24.35 27.25 -6.18
N PHE A 66 24.55 27.03 -7.48
CA PHE A 66 24.47 25.70 -8.08
C PHE A 66 25.41 24.69 -7.40
N PHE A 67 26.68 25.03 -7.19
CA PHE A 67 27.62 24.14 -6.49
C PHE A 67 27.30 23.97 -5.01
N GLN A 68 26.77 25.00 -4.34
CA GLN A 68 26.28 24.88 -2.96
C GLN A 68 25.11 23.89 -2.87
N GLN A 69 24.16 23.96 -3.80
CA GLN A 69 23.04 23.04 -3.86
C GLN A 69 23.47 21.61 -4.22
N LEU A 70 24.52 21.41 -5.03
CA LEU A 70 25.09 20.07 -5.26
C LEU A 70 25.66 19.44 -3.98
N TRP A 71 26.36 20.22 -3.15
CA TRP A 71 26.84 19.71 -1.87
C TRP A 71 25.68 19.43 -0.91
N ARG A 72 24.70 20.32 -0.83
CA ARG A 72 23.49 20.10 -0.03
C ARG A 72 22.77 18.81 -0.45
N PHE A 73 22.59 18.59 -1.75
CA PHE A 73 22.03 17.34 -2.29
C PHE A 73 22.80 16.12 -1.81
N THR A 74 24.14 16.19 -1.88
CA THR A 74 25.02 15.07 -1.52
C THR A 74 24.81 14.63 -0.07
N TYR A 75 24.80 15.57 0.89
CA TYR A 75 24.59 15.22 2.30
C TYR A 75 23.15 14.75 2.58
N LEU A 76 22.14 15.33 1.91
CA LEU A 76 20.75 14.86 2.00
C LEU A 76 20.59 13.44 1.45
N ALA A 77 21.21 13.14 0.30
CA ALA A 77 21.18 11.82 -0.33
C ALA A 77 21.85 10.75 0.54
N ILE A 78 23.01 11.07 1.12
CA ILE A 78 23.69 10.17 2.06
C ILE A 78 22.80 9.90 3.29
N GLY A 79 22.21 10.95 3.86
CA GLY A 79 21.28 10.83 4.99
C GLY A 79 20.07 9.96 4.66
N TRP A 80 19.49 10.14 3.47
CA TRP A 80 18.36 9.35 2.98
C TRP A 80 18.70 7.86 2.83
N ILE A 81 19.84 7.55 2.21
CA ILE A 81 20.29 6.17 2.01
C ILE A 81 20.53 5.50 3.36
N ILE A 82 21.27 6.16 4.27
CA ILE A 82 21.54 5.62 5.61
C ILE A 82 20.22 5.39 6.36
N ALA A 83 19.34 6.39 6.40
CA ALA A 83 18.06 6.28 7.08
C ALA A 83 17.21 5.14 6.51
N GLY A 84 17.12 5.01 5.18
CA GLY A 84 16.36 3.96 4.51
C GLY A 84 16.89 2.55 4.78
N VAL A 85 18.21 2.35 4.67
CA VAL A 85 18.86 1.06 4.90
C VAL A 85 18.68 0.62 6.35
N TYR A 86 18.98 1.48 7.31
CA TYR A 86 18.84 1.14 8.73
C TYR A 86 17.38 1.01 9.15
N ARG A 87 16.45 1.80 8.58
CA ARG A 87 15.01 1.66 8.86
C ARG A 87 14.53 0.26 8.49
N LEU A 88 14.88 -0.20 7.29
CA LEU A 88 14.52 -1.53 6.80
C LEU A 88 15.17 -2.63 7.65
N TYR A 89 16.45 -2.49 7.96
CA TYR A 89 17.17 -3.46 8.78
C TYR A 89 16.58 -3.59 10.20
N PHE A 90 16.34 -2.47 10.89
CA PHE A 90 15.73 -2.49 12.23
C PHE A 90 14.26 -2.94 12.21
N GLN A 91 13.52 -2.66 11.14
CA GLN A 91 12.16 -3.18 10.96
C GLN A 91 12.17 -4.71 10.83
N GLN A 92 13.11 -5.28 10.06
CA GLN A 92 13.29 -6.73 9.97
C GLN A 92 13.70 -7.36 11.31
N MET A 93 14.57 -6.70 12.08
CA MET A 93 14.94 -7.14 13.42
C MET A 93 13.73 -7.14 14.38
N LEU A 94 12.88 -6.12 14.32
CA LEU A 94 11.65 -6.05 15.10
C LEU A 94 10.67 -7.16 14.71
N LEU A 95 10.51 -7.38 13.41
CA LEU A 95 9.63 -8.41 12.85
C LEU A 95 10.03 -9.79 13.36
N ILE A 96 11.29 -10.19 13.22
CA ILE A 96 11.72 -11.53 13.62
C ILE A 96 11.69 -11.71 15.15
N GLU A 97 12.01 -10.67 15.92
CA GLU A 97 12.02 -10.75 17.38
C GLU A 97 10.58 -10.84 17.93
N TRP A 98 9.63 -10.08 17.37
CA TRP A 98 8.22 -10.19 17.73
C TRP A 98 7.64 -11.55 17.30
N ARG A 99 7.96 -12.03 16.09
CA ARG A 99 7.53 -13.33 15.60
C ARG A 99 8.06 -14.47 16.48
N ALA A 100 9.34 -14.44 16.85
CA ALA A 100 9.94 -15.45 17.72
C ALA A 100 9.23 -15.51 19.08
N TRP A 101 8.93 -14.35 19.66
CA TRP A 101 8.21 -14.28 20.93
C TRP A 101 6.77 -14.83 20.83
N LEU A 102 6.03 -14.44 19.79
CA LEU A 102 4.66 -14.93 19.59
C LEU A 102 4.63 -16.43 19.34
N ASN A 103 5.56 -16.94 18.52
CA ASN A 103 5.67 -18.37 18.27
C ASN A 103 5.86 -19.15 19.58
N GLU A 104 6.83 -18.75 20.41
CA GLU A 104 7.07 -19.41 21.70
C GLU A 104 5.85 -19.32 22.62
N HIS A 105 5.25 -18.14 22.74
CA HIS A 105 4.07 -17.91 23.59
C HIS A 105 2.88 -18.81 23.20
N PHE A 106 2.61 -18.98 21.90
CA PHE A 106 1.52 -19.83 21.42
C PHE A 106 1.88 -21.32 21.47
N LEU A 107 3.13 -21.68 21.23
CA LEU A 107 3.61 -23.05 21.30
C LEU A 107 3.54 -23.59 22.74
N GLU A 108 4.00 -22.81 23.72
CA GLU A 108 3.89 -23.15 25.14
C GLU A 108 2.42 -23.42 25.53
N ARG A 109 1.50 -22.53 25.13
CA ARG A 109 0.06 -22.68 25.42
C ARG A 109 -0.58 -23.87 24.71
N TRP A 110 -0.10 -24.24 23.52
CA TRP A 110 -0.61 -25.38 22.78
C TRP A 110 -0.15 -26.72 23.39
N LEU A 111 1.05 -26.75 23.94
CA LEU A 111 1.60 -27.93 24.62
C LEU A 111 1.12 -28.05 26.08
N GLN A 112 0.77 -26.93 26.72
CA GLN A 112 0.26 -26.89 28.08
C GLN A 112 -1.03 -27.72 28.24
N ASP A 113 -1.13 -28.47 29.33
CA ASP A 113 -2.31 -29.27 29.71
C ASP A 113 -2.85 -30.20 28.62
N ARG A 114 -1.95 -30.63 27.70
CA ARG A 114 -2.31 -31.43 26.51
C ARG A 114 -3.38 -30.76 25.66
N ALA A 115 -3.36 -29.43 25.57
CA ALA A 115 -4.33 -28.65 24.80
C ALA A 115 -4.38 -29.11 23.34
N TYR A 116 -3.25 -29.46 22.73
CA TYR A 116 -3.19 -30.05 21.38
C TYR A 116 -4.12 -31.25 21.18
N TYR A 117 -4.26 -32.12 22.19
CA TYR A 117 -5.14 -33.29 22.15
C TYR A 117 -6.58 -32.93 22.54
N ARG A 118 -6.75 -32.11 23.58
CA ARG A 118 -8.08 -31.70 24.07
C ARG A 118 -8.85 -30.89 23.02
N LEU A 119 -8.17 -30.04 22.26
CA LEU A 119 -8.78 -29.26 21.17
C LEU A 119 -9.36 -30.18 20.08
N GLN A 120 -8.66 -31.26 19.71
CA GLN A 120 -9.17 -32.24 18.74
C GLN A 120 -10.42 -32.99 19.23
N LEU A 121 -10.58 -33.14 20.55
CA LEU A 121 -11.70 -33.88 21.15
C LEU A 121 -12.92 -33.00 21.47
N ILE A 122 -12.69 -31.78 21.95
CA ILE A 122 -13.72 -30.93 22.58
C ILE A 122 -14.27 -29.90 21.60
N ASP A 123 -13.42 -29.36 20.71
CA ASP A 123 -13.77 -28.22 19.87
C ASP A 123 -13.50 -28.50 18.39
N ARG A 124 -14.54 -28.93 17.66
CA ARG A 124 -14.49 -29.08 16.20
C ARG A 124 -14.51 -27.74 15.44
N GLY A 125 -14.51 -26.60 16.14
CA GLY A 125 -14.55 -25.27 15.54
C GLY A 125 -13.18 -24.64 15.24
N VAL A 126 -12.08 -25.19 15.77
CA VAL A 126 -10.72 -24.68 15.55
C VAL A 126 -10.01 -25.50 14.47
N ASP A 127 -10.07 -25.02 13.23
CA ASP A 127 -9.36 -25.62 12.10
C ASP A 127 -7.86 -25.26 12.13
N ASN A 128 -7.02 -26.27 11.91
CA ASN A 128 -5.57 -26.20 11.63
C ASN A 128 -4.75 -25.31 12.59
N PRO A 129 -4.64 -25.68 13.89
CA PRO A 129 -3.83 -24.93 14.86
C PRO A 129 -2.35 -24.84 14.48
N ASP A 130 -1.84 -25.83 13.76
CA ASP A 130 -0.50 -25.86 13.16
C ASP A 130 -0.31 -24.75 12.12
N GLN A 131 -1.25 -24.60 11.17
CA GLN A 131 -1.23 -23.52 10.18
C GLN A 131 -1.33 -22.14 10.85
N ARG A 132 -2.15 -22.02 11.90
CA ARG A 132 -2.34 -20.77 12.65
C ARG A 132 -1.03 -20.31 13.31
N ILE A 133 -0.29 -21.23 13.93
CA ILE A 133 0.98 -20.92 14.58
C ILE A 133 2.07 -20.62 13.54
N ALA A 134 2.15 -21.42 12.46
CA ALA A 134 3.21 -21.29 11.46
C ALA A 134 3.06 -20.07 10.55
N ASP A 135 1.86 -19.87 9.99
CA ASP A 135 1.59 -18.90 8.94
C ASP A 135 0.83 -17.68 9.44
N ASP A 136 -0.27 -17.86 10.16
CA ASP A 136 -1.12 -16.72 10.56
C ASP A 136 -0.39 -15.76 11.50
N LEU A 137 0.42 -16.27 12.45
CA LEU A 137 1.23 -15.40 13.34
C LEU A 137 2.26 -14.59 12.56
N ARG A 138 2.87 -15.18 11.53
CA ARG A 138 3.80 -14.47 10.64
C ARG A 138 3.08 -13.35 9.91
N ILE A 139 1.98 -13.68 9.22
CA ILE A 139 1.18 -12.71 8.46
C ILE A 139 0.69 -11.59 9.38
N PHE A 140 0.25 -11.93 10.60
CA PHE A 140 -0.20 -10.96 11.59
C PHE A 140 0.89 -9.93 11.93
N VAL A 141 2.11 -10.38 12.26
CA VAL A 141 3.23 -9.47 12.58
C VAL A 141 3.63 -8.62 11.38
N ASP A 142 3.81 -9.25 10.22
CA ASP A 142 4.21 -8.60 8.97
C ASP A 142 3.22 -7.47 8.63
N MET A 143 1.93 -7.80 8.53
CA MET A 143 0.88 -6.82 8.21
C MET A 143 0.76 -5.75 9.27
N THR A 144 0.85 -6.10 10.56
CA THR A 144 0.69 -5.12 11.64
C THR A 144 1.80 -4.07 11.62
N LEU A 145 3.06 -4.49 11.44
CA LEU A 145 4.19 -3.57 11.38
C LEU A 145 4.14 -2.72 10.11
N ASP A 146 3.91 -3.33 8.95
CA ASP A 146 3.86 -2.62 7.67
C ASP A 146 2.72 -1.60 7.64
N MET A 147 1.53 -1.98 8.10
CA MET A 147 0.38 -1.06 8.15
C MET A 147 0.60 0.06 9.17
N SER A 148 1.14 -0.23 10.35
CA SER A 148 1.32 0.79 11.40
C SER A 148 2.38 1.82 11.02
N ILE A 149 3.54 1.38 10.52
CA ILE A 149 4.63 2.26 10.10
C ILE A 149 4.25 3.00 8.81
N GLY A 150 3.60 2.31 7.87
CA GLY A 150 3.08 2.92 6.65
C GLY A 150 2.03 4.00 6.92
N LEU A 151 1.11 3.76 7.87
CA LEU A 151 0.09 4.74 8.27
C LEU A 151 0.74 5.97 8.86
N LEU A 152 1.66 5.77 9.81
CA LEU A 152 2.38 6.88 10.46
C LEU A 152 3.09 7.73 9.42
N SER A 153 3.87 7.09 8.54
CA SER A 153 4.63 7.78 7.49
C SER A 153 3.71 8.55 6.56
N SER A 154 2.62 7.93 6.10
CA SER A 154 1.65 8.55 5.18
C SER A 154 0.93 9.75 5.81
N VAL A 155 0.51 9.64 7.07
CA VAL A 155 -0.14 10.75 7.79
C VAL A 155 0.83 11.92 7.98
N VAL A 156 2.07 11.65 8.39
CA VAL A 156 3.06 12.72 8.62
C VAL A 156 3.47 13.37 7.31
N THR A 157 3.64 12.60 6.23
CA THR A 157 3.88 13.12 4.87
C THR A 157 2.71 13.99 4.43
N LEU A 158 1.47 13.51 4.58
CA LEU A 158 0.28 14.26 4.17
C LEU A 158 0.18 15.60 4.90
N ILE A 159 0.38 15.62 6.22
CA ILE A 159 0.38 16.86 7.02
C ILE A 159 1.49 17.81 6.56
N SER A 160 2.72 17.30 6.42
CA SER A 160 3.89 18.11 6.06
C SER A 160 3.74 18.75 4.68
N PHE A 161 3.34 17.96 3.67
CA PHE A 161 3.19 18.46 2.31
C PHE A 161 1.91 19.25 2.07
N THR A 162 0.85 19.01 2.86
CA THR A 162 -0.31 19.92 2.90
C THR A 162 0.11 21.30 3.40
N ALA A 163 0.91 21.38 4.46
CA ALA A 163 1.42 22.65 4.97
C ALA A 163 2.31 23.36 3.92
N ILE A 164 3.14 22.61 3.18
CA ILE A 164 3.93 23.17 2.07
C ILE A 164 3.03 23.72 0.96
N LEU A 165 2.06 22.95 0.47
CA LEU A 165 1.13 23.41 -0.58
C LEU A 165 0.32 24.63 -0.14
N TRP A 166 -0.10 24.68 1.13
CA TRP A 166 -0.79 25.82 1.69
C TRP A 166 0.09 27.06 1.69
N SER A 167 1.34 26.93 2.16
CA SER A 167 2.34 28.01 2.14
C SER A 167 2.66 28.50 0.72
N LEU A 168 2.77 27.58 -0.25
CA LEU A 168 3.03 27.91 -1.66
C LEU A 168 1.85 28.62 -2.34
N SER A 169 0.62 28.38 -1.87
CA SER A 169 -0.58 28.96 -2.50
C SER A 169 -0.57 30.48 -2.45
N GLY A 170 -0.12 31.09 -1.34
CA GLY A 170 -0.16 32.54 -1.14
C GLY A 170 -1.54 33.16 -1.36
N ASP A 171 -1.58 34.45 -1.66
CA ASP A 171 -2.83 35.22 -1.90
C ASP A 171 -3.27 35.22 -3.38
N PHE A 172 -2.86 34.21 -4.15
CA PHE A 172 -3.11 34.20 -5.58
C PHE A 172 -4.59 34.02 -5.92
N ALA A 173 -5.11 34.88 -6.79
CA ALA A 173 -6.48 34.83 -7.26
C ALA A 173 -6.58 34.12 -8.61
N ILE A 174 -7.34 33.02 -8.67
CA ILE A 174 -7.63 32.33 -9.93
C ILE A 174 -8.88 32.99 -10.53
N GLY A 175 -8.72 33.66 -11.69
CA GLY A 175 -9.85 34.32 -12.36
C GLY A 175 -10.46 35.48 -11.57
N GLY A 176 -9.67 36.16 -10.73
CA GLY A 176 -10.11 37.28 -9.90
C GLY A 176 -10.69 36.88 -8.53
N LEU A 177 -10.81 35.59 -8.23
CA LEU A 177 -11.26 35.09 -6.92
C LEU A 177 -10.06 34.56 -6.13
N ALA A 178 -9.73 35.22 -5.02
CA ALA A 178 -8.70 34.76 -4.10
C ALA A 178 -9.19 33.50 -3.36
N ILE A 179 -8.56 32.36 -3.62
CA ILE A 179 -8.84 31.10 -2.92
C ILE A 179 -7.64 30.78 -2.04
N PRO A 180 -7.72 31.00 -0.72
CA PRO A 180 -6.66 30.61 0.19
C PRO A 180 -6.38 29.10 0.08
N GLY A 181 -5.11 28.74 -0.04
CA GLY A 181 -4.70 27.32 -0.12
C GLY A 181 -5.14 26.64 -1.41
N TYR A 182 -5.29 27.35 -2.53
CA TYR A 182 -5.78 26.78 -3.80
C TYR A 182 -5.01 25.50 -4.23
N LEU A 183 -3.69 25.43 -4.01
CA LEU A 183 -2.90 24.24 -4.37
C LEU A 183 -3.30 23.01 -3.57
N PHE A 184 -3.66 23.19 -2.29
CA PHE A 184 -4.18 22.11 -1.46
C PHE A 184 -5.52 21.62 -1.99
N TRP A 185 -6.46 22.51 -2.27
CA TRP A 185 -7.77 22.14 -2.80
C TRP A 185 -7.66 21.43 -4.15
N ILE A 186 -6.78 21.92 -5.03
CA ILE A 186 -6.46 21.27 -6.30
C ILE A 186 -5.92 19.85 -6.08
N ALA A 187 -4.98 19.68 -5.14
CA ALA A 187 -4.43 18.36 -4.81
C ALA A 187 -5.51 17.39 -4.32
N VAL A 188 -6.36 17.84 -3.41
CA VAL A 188 -7.45 17.04 -2.83
C VAL A 188 -8.49 16.65 -3.89
N VAL A 189 -8.91 17.60 -4.72
CA VAL A 189 -9.88 17.33 -5.80
C VAL A 189 -9.27 16.37 -6.82
N TYR A 190 -8.03 16.58 -7.23
CA TYR A 190 -7.34 15.71 -8.18
C TYR A 190 -7.22 14.28 -7.66
N ALA A 191 -6.71 14.11 -6.44
CA ALA A 191 -6.57 12.80 -5.81
C ALA A 191 -7.94 12.15 -5.54
N GLY A 192 -8.95 12.92 -5.12
CA GLY A 192 -10.30 12.44 -4.85
C GLY A 192 -10.98 11.91 -6.12
N ILE A 193 -10.93 12.67 -7.22
CA ILE A 193 -11.47 12.24 -8.52
C ILE A 193 -10.73 11.00 -9.03
N GLY A 194 -9.40 11.00 -8.99
CA GLY A 194 -8.58 9.85 -9.39
C GLY A 194 -8.95 8.58 -8.62
N SER A 195 -9.06 8.70 -7.29
CA SER A 195 -9.43 7.59 -6.41
C SER A 195 -10.84 7.08 -6.67
N TRP A 196 -11.80 7.99 -6.79
CA TRP A 196 -13.20 7.65 -7.06
C TRP A 196 -13.38 6.95 -8.41
N LEU A 197 -12.76 7.47 -9.48
CA LEU A 197 -12.82 6.86 -10.80
C LEU A 197 -12.11 5.50 -10.84
N THR A 198 -10.94 5.38 -10.22
CA THR A 198 -10.22 4.10 -10.09
C THR A 198 -11.10 3.06 -9.42
N HIS A 199 -11.73 3.42 -8.29
CA HIS A 199 -12.63 2.53 -7.58
C HIS A 199 -13.88 2.18 -8.39
N ALA A 200 -14.52 3.15 -9.03
CA ALA A 200 -15.73 2.93 -9.83
C ALA A 200 -15.48 2.02 -11.03
N ILE A 201 -14.35 2.18 -11.72
CA ILE A 201 -13.96 1.36 -12.88
C ILE A 201 -13.49 -0.03 -12.44
N GLY A 202 -12.75 -0.10 -11.32
CA GLY A 202 -12.15 -1.33 -10.79
C GLY A 202 -13.12 -2.23 -10.03
N ARG A 203 -14.15 -1.69 -9.36
CA ARG A 203 -15.07 -2.46 -8.50
C ARG A 203 -15.65 -3.74 -9.14
N PRO A 204 -16.05 -3.77 -10.43
CA PRO A 204 -16.54 -5.00 -11.04
C PRO A 204 -15.50 -6.13 -11.11
N LEU A 205 -14.20 -5.82 -11.12
CA LEU A 205 -13.12 -6.82 -11.16
C LEU A 205 -13.18 -7.75 -9.95
N ILE A 206 -13.56 -7.27 -8.77
CA ILE A 206 -13.69 -8.09 -7.56
C ILE A 206 -14.63 -9.27 -7.81
N SER A 207 -15.81 -8.99 -8.39
CA SER A 207 -16.79 -10.03 -8.70
C SER A 207 -16.32 -10.98 -9.81
N LEU A 208 -15.59 -10.46 -10.79
CA LEU A 208 -15.07 -11.24 -11.91
C LEU A 208 -13.93 -12.17 -11.45
N ASP A 209 -12.99 -11.68 -10.65
CA ASP A 209 -11.89 -12.47 -10.11
C ASP A 209 -12.42 -13.54 -9.13
N PHE A 210 -13.43 -13.22 -8.31
CA PHE A 210 -14.11 -14.22 -7.47
C PHE A 210 -14.79 -15.31 -8.32
N ASN A 211 -15.56 -14.92 -9.34
CA ASN A 211 -16.21 -15.86 -10.24
C ASN A 211 -15.19 -16.70 -11.02
N GLN A 212 -14.02 -16.14 -11.36
CA GLN A 212 -12.94 -16.86 -12.02
C GLN A 212 -12.44 -18.02 -11.15
N GLN A 213 -12.13 -17.74 -9.88
CA GLN A 213 -11.72 -18.77 -8.92
C GLN A 213 -12.78 -19.86 -8.78
N ARG A 214 -14.06 -19.46 -8.72
CA ARG A 214 -15.19 -20.40 -8.67
C ARG A 214 -15.26 -21.27 -9.93
N TYR A 215 -15.23 -20.70 -11.13
CA TYR A 215 -15.31 -21.47 -12.37
C TYR A 215 -14.10 -22.41 -12.55
N GLU A 216 -12.90 -21.98 -12.15
CA GLU A 216 -11.70 -22.84 -12.15
C GLU A 216 -11.79 -23.96 -11.11
N ALA A 217 -12.39 -23.72 -9.95
CA ALA A 217 -12.68 -24.75 -8.97
C ALA A 217 -13.71 -25.76 -9.49
N ASP A 218 -14.80 -25.30 -10.11
CA ASP A 218 -15.83 -26.15 -10.71
C ASP A 218 -15.26 -27.03 -11.85
N TYR A 219 -14.35 -26.48 -12.65
CA TYR A 219 -13.63 -27.22 -13.67
C TYR A 219 -12.71 -28.28 -13.05
N ARG A 220 -11.85 -27.90 -12.09
CA ARG A 220 -10.97 -28.86 -11.39
C ARG A 220 -11.75 -29.97 -10.69
N TYR A 221 -12.85 -29.64 -10.04
CA TYR A 221 -13.73 -30.62 -9.40
C TYR A 221 -14.26 -31.64 -10.41
N SER A 222 -14.67 -31.21 -11.61
CA SER A 222 -15.13 -32.12 -12.65
C SER A 222 -14.06 -33.13 -13.09
N LEU A 223 -12.80 -32.71 -13.15
CA LEU A 223 -11.67 -33.61 -13.45
C LEU A 223 -11.42 -34.62 -12.33
N VAL A 224 -11.51 -34.18 -11.07
CA VAL A 224 -11.39 -35.07 -9.91
C VAL A 224 -12.51 -36.11 -9.91
N ARG A 225 -13.74 -35.70 -10.21
CA ARG A 225 -14.91 -36.60 -10.31
C ARG A 225 -14.70 -37.69 -11.35
N LEU A 226 -14.15 -37.36 -12.53
CA LEU A 226 -13.82 -38.36 -13.54
C LEU A 226 -12.80 -39.37 -13.02
N ARG A 227 -11.75 -38.90 -12.33
CA ARG A 227 -10.73 -39.79 -11.75
C ARG A 227 -11.34 -40.77 -10.75
N GLU A 228 -12.22 -40.28 -9.88
CA GLU A 228 -12.93 -41.10 -8.87
C GLU A 228 -13.93 -42.10 -9.49
N ASN A 229 -14.47 -41.83 -10.69
CA ASN A 229 -15.48 -42.66 -11.36
C ASN A 229 -14.98 -43.25 -12.70
N SER A 230 -13.67 -43.40 -12.85
CA SER A 230 -13.01 -43.71 -14.12
C SER A 230 -13.40 -45.07 -14.71
N GLU A 231 -13.61 -46.08 -13.86
CA GLU A 231 -14.02 -47.43 -14.27
C GLU A 231 -15.39 -47.43 -14.94
N GLY A 232 -16.37 -46.71 -14.37
CA GLY A 232 -17.71 -46.57 -14.94
C GLY A 232 -17.68 -45.91 -16.30
N VAL A 233 -16.92 -44.81 -16.45
CA VAL A 233 -16.79 -44.11 -17.74
C VAL A 233 -16.15 -45.02 -18.79
N ALA A 234 -15.11 -45.78 -18.44
CA ALA A 234 -14.43 -46.70 -19.36
C ALA A 234 -15.33 -47.88 -19.81
N LEU A 235 -16.09 -48.48 -18.88
CA LEU A 235 -17.01 -49.58 -19.17
C LEU A 235 -18.13 -49.16 -20.13
N TYR A 236 -18.69 -47.96 -19.94
CA TYR A 236 -19.79 -47.44 -20.74
C TYR A 236 -19.33 -46.63 -21.97
N ARG A 237 -18.02 -46.47 -22.21
CA ARG A 237 -17.45 -45.65 -23.30
C ARG A 237 -17.98 -44.20 -23.29
N GLY A 238 -18.03 -43.60 -22.10
CA GLY A 238 -18.61 -42.29 -21.85
C GLY A 238 -17.69 -41.09 -22.15
N GLU A 239 -16.51 -41.30 -22.73
CA GLU A 239 -15.46 -40.28 -22.84
C GLU A 239 -15.89 -39.05 -23.64
N ALA A 240 -16.71 -39.23 -24.69
CA ALA A 240 -17.21 -38.13 -25.50
C ALA A 240 -18.14 -37.19 -24.70
N LEU A 241 -18.96 -37.75 -23.80
CA LEU A 241 -19.84 -36.99 -22.92
C LEU A 241 -19.04 -36.22 -21.87
N GLU A 242 -18.07 -36.89 -21.23
CA GLU A 242 -17.18 -36.24 -20.25
C GLU A 242 -16.37 -35.09 -20.89
N HIS A 243 -15.85 -35.30 -22.10
CA HIS A 243 -15.17 -34.24 -22.83
C HIS A 243 -16.07 -33.04 -23.15
N ALA A 244 -17.34 -33.27 -23.52
CA ALA A 244 -18.31 -32.19 -23.71
C ALA A 244 -18.57 -31.43 -22.41
N ASN A 245 -18.71 -32.13 -21.28
CA ASN A 245 -18.90 -31.54 -19.95
C ASN A 245 -17.69 -30.68 -19.54
N PHE A 246 -16.46 -31.15 -19.75
CA PHE A 246 -15.25 -30.38 -19.46
C PHE A 246 -15.15 -29.13 -20.32
N ARG A 247 -15.47 -29.26 -21.61
CA ARG A 247 -15.47 -28.14 -22.54
C ARG A 247 -16.48 -27.06 -22.13
N GLU A 248 -17.69 -27.45 -21.73
CA GLU A 248 -18.71 -26.51 -21.24
C GLU A 248 -18.23 -25.77 -19.98
N ARG A 249 -17.71 -26.49 -18.99
CA ARG A 249 -17.16 -25.88 -17.76
C ARG A 249 -16.00 -24.94 -18.06
N PHE A 250 -15.11 -25.33 -18.96
CA PHE A 250 -13.98 -24.48 -19.36
C PHE A 250 -14.43 -23.25 -20.18
N ASN A 251 -15.53 -23.34 -20.93
CA ASN A 251 -16.10 -22.18 -21.61
C ASN A 251 -16.61 -21.11 -20.63
N HIS A 252 -17.10 -21.47 -19.44
CA HIS A 252 -17.41 -20.50 -18.39
C HIS A 252 -16.16 -19.76 -17.89
N VAL A 253 -15.05 -20.49 -17.72
CA VAL A 253 -13.73 -19.92 -17.39
C VAL A 253 -13.32 -18.90 -18.46
N ILE A 254 -13.39 -19.28 -19.74
CA ILE A 254 -13.02 -18.39 -20.86
C ILE A 254 -13.94 -17.16 -20.93
N GLY A 255 -15.26 -17.35 -20.80
CA GLY A 255 -16.24 -16.27 -20.87
C GLY A 255 -16.01 -15.21 -19.78
N ASN A 256 -15.76 -15.65 -18.55
CA ASN A 256 -15.45 -14.75 -17.45
C ASN A 256 -14.08 -14.08 -17.61
N TRP A 257 -13.08 -14.82 -18.10
CA TRP A 257 -11.75 -14.29 -18.40
C TRP A 257 -11.80 -13.12 -19.40
N TRP A 258 -12.62 -13.22 -20.44
CA TRP A 258 -12.85 -12.08 -21.35
C TRP A 258 -13.44 -10.86 -20.65
N GLY A 259 -14.33 -11.07 -19.68
CA GLY A 259 -14.85 -10.00 -18.81
C GLY A 259 -13.74 -9.32 -18.02
N ILE A 260 -12.86 -10.12 -17.39
CA ILE A 260 -11.67 -9.64 -16.67
C ILE A 260 -10.78 -8.83 -17.59
N MET A 261 -10.42 -9.36 -18.75
CA MET A 261 -9.56 -8.68 -19.73
C MET A 261 -10.12 -7.31 -20.14
N ARG A 262 -11.43 -7.22 -20.43
CA ARG A 262 -12.06 -5.95 -20.82
C ARG A 262 -11.99 -4.93 -19.69
N LYS A 263 -12.27 -5.34 -18.45
CA LYS A 263 -12.26 -4.44 -17.28
C LYS A 263 -10.84 -4.03 -16.89
N ARG A 264 -9.88 -4.95 -16.89
CA ARG A 264 -8.45 -4.61 -16.68
C ARG A 264 -7.94 -3.65 -17.74
N LYS A 265 -8.30 -3.86 -19.01
CA LYS A 265 -7.96 -2.92 -20.09
C LYS A 265 -8.53 -1.51 -19.82
N GLN A 266 -9.81 -1.39 -19.45
CA GLN A 266 -10.44 -0.10 -19.12
C GLN A 266 -9.74 0.58 -17.94
N LEU A 267 -9.47 -0.16 -16.87
CA LEU A 267 -8.76 0.35 -15.70
C LEU A 267 -7.35 0.82 -16.07
N ASN A 268 -6.60 0.03 -16.83
CA ASN A 268 -5.25 0.38 -17.26
C ASN A 268 -5.22 1.65 -18.11
N TRP A 269 -6.14 1.80 -19.06
CA TRP A 269 -6.27 3.05 -19.83
C TRP A 269 -6.45 4.27 -18.92
N PHE A 270 -7.34 4.16 -17.94
CA PHE A 270 -7.60 5.24 -17.00
C PHE A 270 -6.37 5.54 -16.13
N VAL A 271 -5.78 4.52 -15.50
CA VAL A 271 -4.61 4.68 -14.62
C VAL A 271 -3.43 5.26 -15.39
N SER A 272 -3.15 4.76 -16.60
CA SER A 272 -2.08 5.30 -17.46
C SER A 272 -2.32 6.76 -17.83
N PHE A 273 -3.55 7.12 -18.21
CA PHE A 273 -3.89 8.52 -18.50
C PHE A 273 -3.73 9.41 -17.27
N TYR A 274 -4.21 8.96 -16.11
CA TYR A 274 -4.12 9.69 -14.84
C TYR A 274 -2.67 9.92 -14.40
N GLU A 275 -1.80 8.91 -14.49
CA GLU A 275 -0.38 9.08 -14.18
C GLU A 275 0.33 10.01 -15.18
N GLN A 276 0.03 9.87 -16.48
CA GLN A 276 0.63 10.74 -17.50
C GLN A 276 0.19 12.21 -17.34
N PHE A 277 -1.08 12.44 -16.99
CA PHE A 277 -1.61 13.77 -16.73
C PHE A 277 -1.03 14.36 -15.43
N ALA A 278 -0.77 13.54 -14.41
CA ALA A 278 -0.14 13.98 -13.16
C ALA A 278 1.27 14.59 -13.37
N ILE A 279 1.96 14.22 -14.45
CA ILE A 279 3.26 14.82 -14.80
C ILE A 279 3.09 16.28 -15.24
N ILE A 280 2.12 16.57 -16.11
CA ILE A 280 1.94 17.92 -16.68
C ILE A 280 1.09 18.83 -15.80
N PHE A 281 0.21 18.26 -14.97
CA PHE A 281 -0.76 19.00 -14.17
C PHE A 281 -0.15 20.09 -13.26
N PRO A 282 0.95 19.84 -12.51
CA PRO A 282 1.57 20.88 -11.69
C PRO A 282 2.06 22.08 -12.50
N TYR A 283 2.52 21.87 -13.73
CA TYR A 283 2.95 22.94 -14.62
C TYR A 283 1.78 23.83 -15.03
N LEU A 284 0.62 23.24 -15.34
CA LEU A 284 -0.59 24.00 -15.68
C LEU A 284 -1.08 24.86 -14.51
N VAL A 285 -1.00 24.32 -13.30
CA VAL A 285 -1.46 25.00 -12.08
C VAL A 285 -0.52 26.13 -11.65
N ALA A 286 0.79 25.96 -11.86
CA ALA A 286 1.80 26.95 -11.49
C ALA A 286 2.09 27.98 -12.60
N ALA A 287 1.78 27.67 -13.87
CA ALA A 287 2.09 28.49 -15.04
C ALA A 287 1.60 29.95 -14.93
N PRO A 288 0.35 30.25 -14.48
CA PRO A 288 -0.11 31.63 -14.42
C PRO A 288 0.78 32.54 -13.56
N ARG A 289 1.22 32.06 -12.39
CA ARG A 289 2.10 32.81 -11.48
C ARG A 289 3.51 32.96 -12.00
N TYR A 290 4.02 31.91 -12.65
CA TYR A 290 5.35 31.92 -13.24
C TYR A 290 5.42 32.91 -14.41
N PHE A 291 4.48 32.86 -15.35
CA PHE A 291 4.45 33.79 -16.49
C PHE A 291 4.07 35.23 -16.08
N ALA A 292 3.41 35.42 -14.94
CA ALA A 292 3.21 36.73 -14.33
C ALA A 292 4.48 37.31 -13.65
N GLY A 293 5.55 36.52 -13.53
CA GLY A 293 6.80 36.94 -12.90
C GLY A 293 6.76 36.97 -11.36
N GLU A 294 5.71 36.42 -10.74
CA GLU A 294 5.57 36.40 -9.27
C GLU A 294 6.47 35.36 -8.60
N VAL A 295 6.80 34.29 -9.33
CA VAL A 295 7.54 33.13 -8.82
C VAL A 295 8.55 32.66 -9.86
N GLY A 296 9.69 32.14 -9.39
CA GLY A 296 10.71 31.51 -10.25
C GLY A 296 10.34 30.08 -10.65
N MET A 297 11.13 29.50 -11.56
CA MET A 297 10.97 28.16 -12.09
C MET A 297 10.96 27.09 -10.99
N GLY A 298 11.76 27.28 -9.93
CA GLY A 298 11.81 26.38 -8.79
C GLY A 298 10.47 26.19 -8.08
N PHE A 299 9.56 27.17 -8.14
CA PHE A 299 8.20 27.04 -7.61
C PHE A 299 7.41 25.94 -8.31
N ILE A 300 7.57 25.79 -9.63
CA ILE A 300 6.86 24.76 -10.42
C ILE A 300 7.33 23.38 -10.00
N PHE A 301 8.64 23.16 -9.93
CA PHE A 301 9.22 21.88 -9.54
C PHE A 301 8.92 21.53 -8.08
N GLN A 302 8.94 22.51 -7.18
CA GLN A 302 8.55 22.33 -5.78
C GLN A 302 7.08 21.93 -5.64
N THR A 303 6.19 22.61 -6.37
CA THR A 303 4.74 22.31 -6.37
C THR A 303 4.48 20.92 -6.95
N SER A 304 5.16 20.56 -8.04
CA SER A 304 5.09 19.23 -8.66
C SER A 304 5.49 18.12 -7.69
N SER A 305 6.65 18.28 -7.03
CA SER A 305 7.12 17.34 -6.01
C SER A 305 6.14 17.24 -4.84
N ALA A 306 5.62 18.37 -4.35
CA ALA A 306 4.70 18.39 -3.21
C ALA A 306 3.34 17.73 -3.54
N LEU A 307 2.80 17.98 -4.73
CA LEU A 307 1.58 17.30 -5.21
C LEU A 307 1.81 15.78 -5.34
N GLY A 308 2.98 15.37 -5.82
CA GLY A 308 3.37 13.96 -5.90
C GLY A 308 3.39 13.27 -4.53
N GLU A 309 3.96 13.92 -3.52
CA GLU A 309 4.03 13.42 -2.14
C GLU A 309 2.65 13.31 -1.48
N VAL A 310 1.78 14.32 -1.66
CA VAL A 310 0.38 14.25 -1.19
C VAL A 310 -0.38 13.11 -1.87
N ARG A 311 -0.23 12.95 -3.18
CA ARG A 311 -0.84 11.85 -3.94
C ARG A 311 -0.34 10.49 -3.45
N GLY A 312 0.97 10.34 -3.23
CA GLY A 312 1.57 9.11 -2.72
C GLY A 312 1.09 8.76 -1.31
N ALA A 313 0.99 9.75 -0.42
CA ALA A 313 0.45 9.55 0.92
C ALA A 313 -1.04 9.14 0.91
N LEU A 314 -1.84 9.72 0.01
CA LEU A 314 -3.25 9.34 -0.16
C LEU A 314 -3.42 7.96 -0.79
N SER A 315 -2.55 7.58 -1.75
CA SER A 315 -2.62 6.27 -2.40
C SER A 315 -2.30 5.12 -1.45
N TRP A 316 -1.49 5.35 -0.41
CA TRP A 316 -1.25 4.37 0.64
C TRP A 316 -2.56 3.88 1.29
N PHE A 317 -3.50 4.78 1.60
CA PHE A 317 -4.81 4.39 2.16
C PHE A 317 -5.64 3.52 1.22
N ILE A 318 -5.47 3.71 -0.09
CA ILE A 318 -6.16 2.93 -1.13
C ILE A 318 -5.50 1.55 -1.27
N ASN A 319 -4.16 1.51 -1.33
CA ASN A 319 -3.39 0.28 -1.55
C ASN A 319 -3.44 -0.67 -0.34
N VAL A 320 -3.63 -0.14 0.86
CA VAL A 320 -3.81 -0.92 2.09
C VAL A 320 -5.23 -1.47 2.22
N TYR A 321 -6.17 -0.95 1.43
CA TYR A 321 -7.51 -1.51 1.33
C TYR A 321 -7.51 -2.63 0.26
N PRO A 322 -7.97 -3.85 0.59
CA PRO A 322 -7.98 -4.98 -0.35
C PRO A 322 -8.95 -4.80 -1.53
#